data_AF-A0A512MCE7-F1
#
_entry.id   AF-A0A512MCE7-F1
#
_cell.length_a   1.000
_cell.length_b   1.000
_cell.length_c   1.000
_cell.angle_alpha   90.00
_cell.angle_beta   90.00
_cell.angle_gamma   90.00
#
_symmetry.space_group_name_H-M   'P 1'
#
loop_
_entity.id
_entity.type
_entity.pdbx_description
1 polymer ?
#
loop_
_entity_poly.entity_id
_entity_poly.type
_entity_poly.pdbx_seq_one_letter_code
_entity_poly.pdbx_strand_id
1 'polypeptide(L)'
;MLRLIATLLITTSLLPAEENLATGVLYPKLGEWTDAGDLAMACPPVAQHSPGHFYRVAAAKDPEVTAVYHTTDNTAFKVDDPKVNVKALNLVAELPVKGGMITQKGDQWFVVGQRPGLKLPQKALITWQETAPIAPRQIDPKNIRVALFDDYGSFGKGIPRCTELLGKAEGVTVKLVKPELIREGGLKDFDVIIFTGGSGGKQAGSLGLIGREQVRRFVEAGGGYLGICAGNYLACEGFSWGVHILDAKTKSSKWARGEGDVKIEFTPKGREILGMPEGILDIRYANGPVFNPAEDADIGDFEPLAYFRSELAKNGAPVGAQVNSPAMVIGNYGKGRVLCSSPHPEQQAGMEPFVERAVRWIAGGK
;
A
#
# COMPACT_ATOMS: atom_id res chain seq x y z
N MET A 1 51.55 30.59 -5.03
CA MET A 1 50.73 29.76 -4.13
C MET A 1 49.35 30.40 -4.00
N LEU A 2 48.36 29.96 -4.78
CA LEU A 2 46.96 30.33 -4.58
C LEU A 2 46.18 29.01 -4.52
N ARG A 3 45.67 28.66 -3.34
CA ARG A 3 44.82 27.47 -3.15
C ARG A 3 43.40 27.82 -3.58
N LEU A 4 42.94 27.20 -4.66
CA LEU A 4 41.51 27.15 -5.01
C LEU A 4 40.82 26.25 -3.96
N ILE A 5 39.95 26.82 -3.14
CA ILE A 5 38.99 26.08 -2.34
C ILE A 5 37.80 25.81 -3.26
N ALA A 6 37.67 24.57 -3.72
CA ALA A 6 36.48 24.12 -4.41
C ALA A 6 35.35 23.95 -3.38
N THR A 7 34.45 24.92 -3.33
CA THR A 7 33.18 24.81 -2.62
C THR A 7 32.35 23.73 -3.32
N LEU A 8 32.26 22.57 -2.69
CA LEU A 8 31.38 21.48 -3.10
C LEU A 8 29.93 21.97 -2.93
N LEU A 9 29.34 22.46 -4.02
CA LEU A 9 27.90 22.65 -4.12
C LEU A 9 27.26 21.26 -4.04
N ILE A 10 26.79 20.92 -2.84
CA ILE A 10 25.84 19.82 -2.65
C ILE A 10 24.55 20.29 -3.34
N THR A 11 24.40 19.93 -4.62
CA THR A 11 23.10 19.96 -5.26
C THR A 11 22.26 18.90 -4.59
N THR A 12 21.45 19.30 -3.61
CA THR A 12 20.25 18.56 -3.23
C THR A 12 19.50 18.25 -4.53
N SER A 13 19.38 16.97 -4.88
CA SER A 13 18.61 16.54 -6.05
C SER A 13 17.14 16.89 -5.83
N LEU A 14 16.75 18.07 -6.29
CA LEU A 14 15.37 18.50 -6.44
C LEU A 14 15.05 18.40 -7.93
N LEU A 15 14.81 17.18 -8.41
CA LEU A 15 14.04 16.91 -9.62
C LEU A 15 13.23 15.61 -9.40
N PRO A 16 11.99 15.54 -9.92
CA PRO A 16 10.87 14.96 -9.20
C PRO A 16 10.54 13.52 -9.60
N ALA A 17 9.97 12.76 -8.66
CA ALA A 17 9.17 11.57 -8.90
C ALA A 17 7.84 11.92 -9.62
N GLU A 18 7.93 12.56 -10.79
CA GLU A 18 6.81 12.78 -11.72
C GLU A 18 6.63 11.48 -12.52
N GLU A 19 5.85 10.49 -12.09
CA GLU A 19 4.43 10.58 -11.75
C GLU A 19 4.12 9.96 -10.38
N ASN A 20 3.67 10.79 -9.43
CA ASN A 20 2.97 10.26 -8.25
C ASN A 20 1.64 9.65 -8.70
N LEU A 21 1.22 8.54 -8.08
CA LEU A 21 -0.01 7.82 -8.45
C LEU A 21 -1.23 8.77 -8.46
N ALA A 22 -1.21 9.76 -7.58
CA ALA A 22 -2.28 10.72 -7.37
C ALA A 22 -1.88 12.18 -7.72
N THR A 23 -1.00 12.39 -8.70
CA THR A 23 -0.58 13.74 -9.11
C THR A 23 -1.78 14.59 -9.53
N GLY A 24 -1.92 15.79 -8.94
CA GLY A 24 -3.05 16.70 -9.20
C GLY A 24 -4.41 16.21 -8.67
N VAL A 25 -4.45 15.11 -7.93
CA VAL A 25 -5.67 14.60 -7.31
C VAL A 25 -5.84 15.22 -5.93
N LEU A 26 -7.04 15.74 -5.68
CA LEU A 26 -7.41 16.33 -4.40
C LEU A 26 -8.35 15.38 -3.67
N TYR A 27 -8.16 15.22 -2.37
CA TYR A 27 -9.10 14.49 -1.54
C TYR A 27 -9.94 15.46 -0.70
N PRO A 28 -11.24 15.17 -0.51
CA PRO A 28 -12.12 16.03 0.26
C PRO A 28 -11.90 15.84 1.77
N LYS A 29 -11.69 16.93 2.50
CA LYS A 29 -11.77 16.99 3.96
C LYS A 29 -13.06 17.68 4.39
N LEU A 30 -13.80 17.04 5.29
CA LEU A 30 -15.09 17.55 5.75
C LEU A 30 -14.94 18.47 6.95
N GLY A 31 -15.67 19.58 6.93
CA GLY A 31 -15.93 20.43 8.09
C GLY A 31 -17.08 19.91 8.95
N GLU A 32 -17.63 20.79 9.78
CA GLU A 32 -18.77 20.45 10.62
C GLU A 32 -20.05 20.20 9.80
N TRP A 33 -20.89 19.31 10.32
CA TRP A 33 -22.16 18.96 9.72
C TRP A 33 -23.28 19.87 10.23
N THR A 34 -24.09 20.39 9.30
CA THR A 34 -25.22 21.28 9.57
C THR A 34 -26.42 20.90 8.71
N ASP A 35 -27.60 21.47 8.96
CA ASP A 35 -28.77 21.28 8.11
C ASP A 35 -28.50 21.70 6.65
N ALA A 36 -28.87 20.84 5.71
CA ALA A 36 -28.65 21.09 4.29
C ALA A 36 -29.43 22.31 3.76
N GLY A 37 -30.65 22.55 4.26
CA GLY A 37 -31.59 23.54 3.72
C GLY A 37 -31.75 23.40 2.20
N ASP A 38 -31.69 24.52 1.49
CA ASP A 38 -31.90 24.57 0.03
C ASP A 38 -30.88 23.77 -0.80
N LEU A 39 -29.75 23.34 -0.21
CA LEU A 39 -28.73 22.56 -0.91
C LEU A 39 -29.14 21.09 -1.14
N ALA A 40 -30.26 20.64 -0.57
CA ALA A 40 -30.75 19.27 -0.73
C ALA A 40 -31.28 18.94 -2.14
N MET A 41 -31.52 19.95 -3.00
CA MET A 41 -32.32 19.80 -4.23
C MET A 41 -31.54 19.85 -5.55
N ALA A 42 -30.23 20.15 -5.54
CA ALA A 42 -29.47 20.39 -6.78
C ALA A 42 -28.06 19.79 -6.71
N CYS A 43 -27.85 18.61 -7.31
CA CYS A 43 -26.51 18.03 -7.46
C CYS A 43 -26.43 17.04 -8.64
N PRO A 44 -25.52 17.24 -9.60
CA PRO A 44 -25.15 16.18 -10.53
C PRO A 44 -24.37 15.06 -9.80
N PRO A 45 -24.42 13.80 -10.27
CA PRO A 45 -23.66 12.69 -9.69
C PRO A 45 -22.13 12.82 -9.86
N VAL A 46 -21.69 13.76 -10.70
CA VAL A 46 -20.29 14.06 -10.98
C VAL A 46 -20.08 15.57 -10.87
N ALA A 47 -19.05 15.97 -10.13
CA ALA A 47 -18.62 17.35 -9.97
C ALA A 47 -17.26 17.55 -10.66
N GLN A 48 -17.15 18.58 -11.51
CA GLN A 48 -15.86 19.01 -12.04
C GLN A 48 -15.26 20.06 -11.11
N HIS A 49 -14.15 19.73 -10.43
CA HIS A 49 -13.50 20.66 -9.50
C HIS A 49 -12.61 21.67 -10.23
N SER A 50 -11.79 21.18 -11.15
CA SER A 50 -10.90 21.96 -12.01
C SER A 50 -10.94 21.41 -13.44
N PRO A 51 -10.50 22.17 -14.47
CA PRO A 51 -10.46 21.67 -15.84
C PRO A 51 -9.77 20.31 -15.92
N GLY A 52 -10.47 19.29 -16.43
CA GLY A 52 -9.95 17.92 -16.51
C GLY A 52 -9.95 17.10 -15.21
N HIS A 53 -10.43 17.58 -14.06
CA HIS A 53 -10.52 16.79 -12.83
C HIS A 53 -11.96 16.63 -12.37
N PHE A 54 -12.46 15.39 -12.41
CA PHE A 54 -13.84 15.07 -12.10
C PHE A 54 -13.93 14.16 -10.87
N TYR A 55 -14.89 14.46 -10.00
CA TYR A 55 -15.17 13.72 -8.78
C TYR A 55 -16.58 13.16 -8.84
N ARG A 56 -16.69 11.83 -8.82
CA ARG A 56 -17.96 11.12 -8.81
C ARG A 56 -18.22 10.52 -7.45
N VAL A 57 -19.45 10.68 -6.97
CA VAL A 57 -19.93 9.98 -5.78
C VAL A 57 -20.63 8.69 -6.17
N ALA A 58 -20.49 7.65 -5.35
CA ALA A 58 -21.27 6.42 -5.46
C ALA A 58 -21.46 5.79 -4.08
N ALA A 59 -22.47 4.94 -3.95
CA ALA A 59 -22.66 4.16 -2.72
C ALA A 59 -21.42 3.32 -2.42
N ALA A 60 -20.96 3.36 -1.17
CA ALA A 60 -19.90 2.47 -0.72
C ALA A 60 -20.47 1.07 -0.38
N LYS A 61 -19.61 0.18 0.13
CA LYS A 61 -20.06 -1.14 0.61
C LYS A 61 -20.96 -1.00 1.84
N ASP A 62 -20.62 -0.05 2.73
CA ASP A 62 -21.51 0.38 3.80
C ASP A 62 -22.55 1.35 3.21
N PRO A 63 -23.86 1.05 3.30
CA PRO A 63 -24.91 1.91 2.77
C PRO A 63 -25.00 3.28 3.47
N GLU A 64 -24.39 3.45 4.64
CA GLU A 64 -24.32 4.73 5.36
C GLU A 64 -23.09 5.57 4.95
N VAL A 65 -22.30 5.08 4.00
CA VAL A 65 -21.08 5.70 3.50
C VAL A 65 -21.19 5.96 1.99
N THR A 66 -20.64 7.09 1.56
CA THR A 66 -20.55 7.47 0.14
C THR A 66 -19.09 7.54 -0.27
N ALA A 67 -18.72 6.74 -1.27
CA ALA A 67 -17.38 6.74 -1.84
C ALA A 67 -17.23 7.87 -2.88
N VAL A 68 -16.07 8.50 -2.89
CA VAL A 68 -15.68 9.55 -3.85
C VAL A 68 -14.58 9.02 -4.74
N TYR A 69 -14.77 9.12 -6.04
CA TYR A 69 -13.84 8.67 -7.05
C TYR A 69 -13.36 9.84 -7.91
N HIS A 70 -12.06 9.89 -8.21
CA HIS A 70 -11.46 10.85 -9.14
C HIS A 70 -11.22 10.21 -10.51
N THR A 71 -11.35 10.99 -11.59
CA THR A 71 -10.89 10.65 -12.93
C THR A 71 -10.46 11.91 -13.69
N THR A 72 -9.59 11.73 -14.68
CA THR A 72 -9.27 12.75 -15.69
C THR A 72 -10.10 12.63 -16.98
N ASP A 73 -10.85 11.53 -17.12
CA ASP A 73 -11.77 11.28 -18.22
C ASP A 73 -13.19 11.06 -17.68
N ASN A 74 -14.09 12.02 -17.92
CA ASN A 74 -15.47 12.00 -17.43
C ASN A 74 -16.35 10.94 -18.12
N THR A 75 -15.90 10.34 -19.22
CA THR A 75 -16.57 9.23 -19.91
C THR A 75 -16.10 7.85 -19.43
N ALA A 76 -14.99 7.80 -18.70
CA ALA A 76 -14.30 6.57 -18.29
C ALA A 76 -14.64 6.07 -16.87
N PHE A 77 -15.65 6.62 -16.20
CA PHE A 77 -16.12 6.09 -14.90
C PHE A 77 -16.83 4.74 -15.05
N LYS A 78 -16.10 3.71 -15.49
CA LYS A 78 -16.55 2.32 -15.50
C LYS A 78 -16.37 1.72 -14.11
N VAL A 79 -16.94 2.34 -13.08
CA VAL A 79 -16.84 1.92 -11.66
C VAL A 79 -17.28 0.46 -11.46
N ASP A 80 -18.09 -0.04 -12.39
CA ASP A 80 -18.62 -1.40 -12.39
C ASP A 80 -17.86 -2.36 -13.32
N ASP A 81 -16.74 -1.98 -13.94
CA ASP A 81 -15.96 -2.91 -14.78
C ASP A 81 -15.24 -3.93 -13.90
N PRO A 82 -15.66 -5.21 -13.91
CA PRO A 82 -15.07 -6.22 -13.04
C PRO A 82 -13.62 -6.58 -13.43
N LYS A 83 -13.13 -6.13 -14.59
CA LYS A 83 -11.77 -6.38 -15.07
C LYS A 83 -10.77 -5.32 -14.58
N VAL A 84 -11.26 -4.19 -14.10
CA VAL A 84 -10.43 -3.07 -13.63
C VAL A 84 -10.67 -2.87 -12.15
N ASN A 85 -9.59 -2.77 -11.38
CA ASN A 85 -9.69 -2.46 -9.96
C ASN A 85 -9.96 -0.96 -9.75
N VAL A 86 -11.16 -0.50 -10.14
CA VAL A 86 -11.52 0.93 -10.18
C VAL A 86 -11.39 1.56 -8.81
N LYS A 87 -11.70 0.82 -7.73
CA LYS A 87 -11.48 1.32 -6.38
C LYS A 87 -10.01 1.66 -6.15
N ALA A 88 -9.09 0.74 -6.44
CA ALA A 88 -7.67 1.01 -6.28
C ALA A 88 -7.23 2.22 -7.11
N LEU A 89 -7.73 2.34 -8.34
CA LEU A 89 -7.29 3.37 -9.29
C LEU A 89 -7.93 4.74 -9.10
N ASN A 90 -9.12 4.82 -8.51
CA ASN A 90 -9.92 6.04 -8.54
C ASN A 90 -10.47 6.47 -7.17
N LEU A 91 -10.57 5.59 -6.17
CA LEU A 91 -11.14 5.94 -4.86
C LEU A 91 -10.25 6.96 -4.14
N VAL A 92 -10.79 8.14 -3.83
CA VAL A 92 -10.05 9.19 -3.11
C VAL A 92 -10.50 9.36 -1.66
N ALA A 93 -11.78 9.12 -1.37
CA ALA A 93 -12.33 9.25 -0.02
C ALA A 93 -13.59 8.42 0.18
N GLU A 94 -13.92 8.17 1.45
CA GLU A 94 -15.20 7.62 1.88
C GLU A 94 -15.80 8.59 2.90
N LEU A 95 -16.98 9.10 2.59
CA LEU A 95 -17.66 10.14 3.36
C LEU A 95 -18.72 9.50 4.26
N PRO A 96 -18.81 9.89 5.55
CA PRO A 96 -19.73 9.30 6.54
C PRO A 96 -21.16 9.84 6.36
N VAL A 97 -21.72 9.65 5.17
CA VAL A 97 -23.03 10.11 4.75
C VAL A 97 -23.62 9.16 3.72
N LYS A 98 -24.92 8.90 3.83
CA LYS A 98 -25.69 8.09 2.89
C LYS A 98 -26.19 8.92 1.74
N GLY A 99 -26.07 8.37 0.52
CA GLY A 99 -26.52 9.05 -0.70
C GLY A 99 -25.87 10.43 -0.86
N GLY A 100 -24.62 10.55 -0.42
CA GLY A 100 -23.86 11.79 -0.45
C GLY A 100 -23.71 12.31 -1.87
N MET A 101 -23.81 13.62 -2.01
CA MET A 101 -23.64 14.35 -3.25
C MET A 101 -22.67 15.50 -3.02
N ILE A 102 -21.83 15.80 -4.02
CA ILE A 102 -20.90 16.94 -3.98
C ILE A 102 -21.52 18.07 -4.78
N THR A 103 -21.63 19.25 -4.16
CA THR A 103 -22.21 20.45 -4.75
C THR A 103 -21.37 21.68 -4.51
N GLN A 104 -21.63 22.72 -5.29
CA GLN A 104 -20.96 24.00 -5.19
C GLN A 104 -21.98 25.12 -5.04
N LYS A 105 -21.75 26.04 -4.10
CA LYS A 105 -22.53 27.28 -3.93
C LYS A 105 -21.56 28.45 -3.81
N GLY A 106 -21.55 29.30 -4.84
CA GLY A 106 -20.48 30.29 -4.99
C GLY A 106 -19.13 29.59 -5.12
N ASP A 107 -18.15 30.01 -4.33
CA ASP A 107 -16.79 29.44 -4.34
C ASP A 107 -16.62 28.27 -3.35
N GLN A 108 -17.68 27.88 -2.65
CA GLN A 108 -17.63 26.85 -1.61
C GLN A 108 -18.18 25.52 -2.09
N TRP A 109 -17.46 24.45 -1.75
CA TRP A 109 -17.85 23.07 -2.00
C TRP A 109 -18.50 22.46 -0.77
N PHE A 110 -19.54 21.65 -0.97
CA PHE A 110 -20.23 20.95 0.10
C PHE A 110 -20.47 19.50 -0.29
N VAL A 111 -20.46 18.62 0.70
CA VAL A 111 -21.14 17.34 0.62
C VAL A 111 -22.52 17.49 1.24
N VAL A 112 -23.54 16.91 0.62
CA VAL A 112 -24.92 16.88 1.12
C VAL A 112 -25.41 15.44 1.13
N GLY A 113 -26.09 15.00 2.18
CA GLY A 113 -26.74 13.69 2.19
C GLY A 113 -27.34 13.34 3.54
N GLN A 114 -27.79 12.10 3.68
CA GLN A 114 -28.46 11.62 4.88
C GLN A 114 -27.46 11.12 5.92
N ARG A 115 -27.53 11.61 7.16
CA ARG A 115 -26.73 11.08 8.27
C ARG A 115 -27.56 10.19 9.20
N PRO A 116 -26.94 9.17 9.84
CA PRO A 116 -27.64 8.31 10.78
C PRO A 116 -28.30 9.11 11.92
N GLY A 117 -29.57 8.80 12.20
CA GLY A 117 -30.30 9.39 13.33
C GLY A 117 -30.87 10.80 13.12
N LEU A 118 -30.60 11.47 11.99
CA LEU A 118 -31.12 12.81 11.71
C LEU A 118 -32.29 12.76 10.73
N LYS A 119 -33.33 13.57 10.96
CA LYS A 119 -34.53 13.57 10.10
C LYS A 119 -34.33 14.31 8.78
N LEU A 120 -33.52 15.36 8.81
CA LEU A 120 -33.26 16.23 7.66
C LEU A 120 -31.87 15.92 7.08
N PRO A 121 -31.71 16.02 5.74
CA PRO A 121 -30.40 15.93 5.11
C PRO A 121 -29.42 16.92 5.74
N GLN A 122 -28.17 16.51 5.86
CA GLN A 122 -27.09 17.33 6.37
C GLN A 122 -26.14 17.73 5.25
N LYS A 123 -25.42 18.82 5.48
CA LYS A 123 -24.29 19.24 4.66
C LYS A 123 -23.03 19.42 5.49
N ALA A 124 -21.88 19.23 4.88
CA ALA A 124 -20.60 19.67 5.43
C ALA A 124 -19.80 20.40 4.35
N LEU A 125 -19.07 21.44 4.75
CA LEU A 125 -18.12 22.11 3.87
C LEU A 125 -17.01 21.12 3.47
N ILE A 126 -16.64 21.12 2.19
CA ILE A 126 -15.49 20.38 1.68
C ILE A 126 -14.33 21.36 1.54
N THR A 127 -13.21 21.03 2.18
CA THR A 127 -11.90 21.60 1.85
C THR A 127 -11.13 20.57 1.04
N TRP A 128 -10.77 20.90 -0.20
CA TRP A 128 -9.98 20.04 -1.06
C TRP A 128 -8.51 20.12 -0.66
N GLN A 129 -7.88 18.96 -0.46
CA GLN A 129 -6.50 18.85 -0.01
C GLN A 129 -5.69 18.02 -0.98
N GLU A 130 -4.44 18.43 -1.21
CA GLU A 130 -3.44 17.55 -1.81
C GLU A 130 -2.95 16.54 -0.77
N THR A 131 -2.55 15.36 -1.24
CA THR A 131 -1.86 14.37 -0.41
C THR A 131 -0.72 15.05 0.34
N ALA A 132 -0.74 15.01 1.67
CA ALA A 132 0.30 15.64 2.46
C ALA A 132 1.67 14.96 2.21
N PRO A 133 2.77 15.71 2.16
CA PRO A 133 4.10 15.11 2.18
C PRO A 133 4.33 14.44 3.54
N ILE A 134 5.02 13.30 3.55
CA ILE A 134 5.51 12.67 4.78
C ILE A 134 6.95 13.12 4.97
N ALA A 135 7.21 13.85 6.05
CA ALA A 135 8.57 14.26 6.39
C ALA A 135 9.41 13.04 6.80
N PRO A 136 10.68 12.96 6.40
CA PRO A 136 11.58 11.93 6.90
C PRO A 136 11.64 11.94 8.42
N ARG A 137 11.59 10.77 9.04
CA ARG A 137 11.64 10.60 10.50
C ARG A 137 12.94 9.94 10.92
N GLN A 138 13.52 10.42 12.02
CA GLN A 138 14.55 9.65 12.72
C GLN A 138 13.91 8.47 13.44
N ILE A 139 14.39 7.28 13.11
CA ILE A 139 13.88 6.04 13.68
C ILE A 139 14.66 5.73 14.95
N ASP A 140 13.93 5.51 16.04
CA ASP A 140 14.51 5.01 17.29
C ASP A 140 14.54 3.48 17.24
N PRO A 141 15.73 2.84 17.14
CA PRO A 141 15.82 1.39 17.07
C PRO A 141 15.33 0.69 18.35
N LYS A 142 15.17 1.44 19.46
CA LYS A 142 14.60 0.93 20.72
C LYS A 142 13.08 1.09 20.79
N ASN A 143 12.47 1.79 19.84
CA ASN A 143 11.02 2.01 19.79
C ASN A 143 10.53 2.09 18.33
N ILE A 144 10.34 0.91 17.72
CA ILE A 144 9.85 0.75 16.36
C ILE A 144 8.32 0.64 16.38
N ARG A 145 7.64 1.55 15.68
CA ARG A 145 6.18 1.60 15.56
C ARG A 145 5.74 0.94 14.26
N VAL A 146 4.99 -0.14 14.36
CA VAL A 146 4.57 -0.96 13.23
C VAL A 146 3.07 -0.77 12.97
N ALA A 147 2.74 -0.33 11.77
CA ALA A 147 1.40 -0.37 11.21
C ALA A 147 1.17 -1.75 10.56
N LEU A 148 0.30 -2.57 11.13
CA LEU A 148 -0.09 -3.86 10.56
C LEU A 148 -1.45 -3.70 9.86
N PHE A 149 -1.46 -3.79 8.53
CA PHE A 149 -2.65 -3.54 7.72
C PHE A 149 -3.70 -4.65 7.90
N ASP A 150 -4.86 -4.28 8.44
CA ASP A 150 -5.96 -5.17 8.75
C ASP A 150 -7.24 -4.71 8.07
N ASP A 151 -7.59 -5.32 6.93
CA ASP A 151 -8.84 -5.05 6.25
C ASP A 151 -9.27 -6.27 5.43
N TYR A 152 -10.41 -6.23 4.74
CA TYR A 152 -10.99 -7.36 3.99
C TYR A 152 -10.05 -7.96 2.92
N GLY A 153 -9.02 -7.22 2.50
CA GLY A 153 -7.97 -7.70 1.61
C GLY A 153 -6.92 -8.58 2.30
N SER A 154 -6.81 -8.51 3.63
CA SER A 154 -5.93 -9.33 4.46
C SER A 154 -6.76 -10.42 5.14
N PHE A 155 -6.33 -11.68 5.04
CA PHE A 155 -7.07 -12.79 5.65
C PHE A 155 -6.16 -13.99 5.94
N GLY A 156 -6.69 -14.97 6.68
CA GLY A 156 -5.95 -16.13 7.15
C GLY A 156 -5.16 -15.83 8.43
N LYS A 157 -4.02 -16.50 8.60
CA LYS A 157 -3.24 -16.45 9.86
C LYS A 157 -2.18 -15.34 9.90
N GLY A 158 -1.99 -14.58 8.82
CA GLY A 158 -0.92 -13.58 8.71
C GLY A 158 -0.98 -12.51 9.80
N ILE A 159 -2.11 -11.82 9.94
CA ILE A 159 -2.32 -10.79 10.98
C ILE A 159 -2.12 -11.36 12.39
N PRO A 160 -2.85 -12.41 12.84
CA PRO A 160 -2.69 -12.89 14.21
C PRO A 160 -1.28 -13.39 14.50
N ARG A 161 -0.59 -14.01 13.53
CA ARG A 161 0.80 -14.44 13.71
C ARG A 161 1.78 -13.27 13.78
N CYS A 162 1.66 -12.26 12.92
CA CYS A 162 2.50 -11.08 13.00
C CYS A 162 2.28 -10.33 14.32
N THR A 163 1.03 -10.17 14.77
CA THR A 163 0.70 -9.58 16.07
C THR A 163 1.33 -10.37 17.23
N GLU A 164 1.23 -11.70 17.20
CA GLU A 164 1.80 -12.56 18.24
C GLU A 164 3.34 -12.49 18.28
N LEU A 165 4.00 -12.61 17.13
CA LEU A 165 5.46 -12.62 17.03
C LEU A 165 6.05 -11.27 17.44
N LEU A 166 5.52 -10.18 16.89
CA LEU A 166 6.01 -8.84 17.19
C LEU A 166 5.58 -8.34 18.58
N GLY A 167 4.47 -8.84 19.13
CA GLY A 167 4.05 -8.53 20.50
C GLY A 167 5.00 -9.10 21.57
N LYS A 168 5.86 -10.05 21.20
CA LYS A 168 6.94 -10.58 22.05
C LYS A 168 8.27 -9.84 21.89
N ALA A 169 8.40 -9.00 20.85
CA ALA A 169 9.64 -8.31 20.54
C ALA A 169 9.80 -7.04 21.39
N GLU A 170 10.92 -6.94 22.10
CA GLU A 170 11.23 -5.78 22.93
C GLU A 170 11.42 -4.52 22.07
N GLY A 171 10.83 -3.39 22.47
CA GLY A 171 10.97 -2.12 21.74
C GLY A 171 10.25 -2.08 20.39
N VAL A 172 9.28 -2.98 20.16
CA VAL A 172 8.40 -2.97 18.99
C VAL A 172 6.95 -2.80 19.45
N THR A 173 6.24 -1.82 18.89
CA THR A 173 4.81 -1.61 19.13
C THR A 173 4.04 -1.84 17.85
N VAL A 174 3.08 -2.76 17.86
CA VAL A 174 2.22 -3.04 16.71
C VAL A 174 0.84 -2.43 16.90
N LYS A 175 0.35 -1.74 15.88
CA LYS A 175 -1.04 -1.27 15.81
C LYS A 175 -1.68 -1.79 14.53
N LEU A 176 -2.87 -2.38 14.67
CA LEU A 176 -3.70 -2.69 13.52
C LEU A 176 -4.20 -1.39 12.91
N VAL A 177 -4.04 -1.23 11.60
CA VAL A 177 -4.47 -0.03 10.87
C VAL A 177 -5.50 -0.39 9.80
N LYS A 178 -6.50 0.49 9.66
CA LYS A 178 -7.53 0.44 8.63
C LYS A 178 -7.17 1.38 7.48
N PRO A 179 -7.68 1.18 6.26
CA PRO A 179 -7.31 1.99 5.10
C PRO A 179 -7.70 3.47 5.26
N GLU A 180 -8.70 3.81 6.08
CA GLU A 180 -9.10 5.20 6.40
C GLU A 180 -7.92 5.97 7.00
N LEU A 181 -7.25 5.39 8.01
CA LEU A 181 -6.10 6.00 8.66
C LEU A 181 -4.97 6.27 7.67
N ILE A 182 -4.78 5.38 6.70
CA ILE A 182 -3.73 5.52 5.69
C ILE A 182 -4.09 6.65 4.72
N ARG A 183 -5.33 6.69 4.21
CA ARG A 183 -5.82 7.77 3.34
C ARG A 183 -5.68 9.15 3.98
N GLU A 184 -5.94 9.23 5.28
CA GLU A 184 -5.81 10.46 6.08
C GLU A 184 -4.37 10.85 6.44
N GLY A 185 -3.36 10.11 5.95
CA GLY A 185 -1.94 10.41 6.17
C GLY A 185 -1.41 9.99 7.54
N GLY A 186 -2.09 9.06 8.22
CA GLY A 186 -1.70 8.56 9.55
C GLY A 186 -0.41 7.75 9.57
N LEU A 187 0.13 7.34 8.41
CA LEU A 187 1.40 6.59 8.35
C LEU A 187 2.62 7.37 8.85
N LYS A 188 2.55 8.71 8.90
CA LYS A 188 3.58 9.55 9.52
C LYS A 188 3.91 9.18 10.98
N ASP A 189 2.97 8.53 11.66
CA ASP A 189 3.11 8.10 13.06
C ASP A 189 3.71 6.69 13.21
N PHE A 190 4.23 6.11 12.13
CA PHE A 190 4.82 4.77 12.09
C PHE A 190 6.24 4.77 11.51
N ASP A 191 6.93 3.64 11.66
CA ASP A 191 8.26 3.38 11.13
C ASP A 191 8.23 2.27 10.07
N VAL A 192 7.29 1.33 10.23
CA VAL A 192 7.11 0.21 9.32
C VAL A 192 5.64 -0.01 9.02
N ILE A 193 5.30 -0.36 7.79
CA ILE A 193 4.01 -0.92 7.41
C ILE A 193 4.15 -2.36 6.94
N ILE A 194 3.24 -3.22 7.40
CA ILE A 194 3.18 -4.65 7.04
C ILE A 194 1.87 -4.95 6.32
N PHE A 195 1.98 -5.56 5.13
CA PHE A 195 0.87 -6.16 4.39
C PHE A 195 1.04 -7.68 4.36
N THR A 196 0.17 -8.39 5.07
CA THR A 196 0.22 -9.86 5.15
C THR A 196 -0.46 -10.54 3.96
N GLY A 197 -0.54 -11.88 3.99
CA GLY A 197 -1.31 -12.68 3.04
C GLY A 197 -2.79 -12.28 2.93
N GLY A 198 -3.41 -12.69 1.82
CA GLY A 198 -4.74 -12.22 1.44
C GLY A 198 -4.89 -12.09 -0.08
N SER A 199 -5.39 -10.95 -0.53
CA SER A 199 -5.51 -10.59 -1.94
C SER A 199 -4.96 -9.18 -2.17
N GLY A 200 -3.85 -9.06 -2.89
CA GLY A 200 -3.19 -7.77 -3.17
C GLY A 200 -4.12 -6.77 -3.86
N GLY A 201 -4.90 -7.22 -4.84
CA GLY A 201 -5.91 -6.37 -5.50
C GLY A 201 -7.01 -5.90 -4.53
N LYS A 202 -7.44 -6.74 -3.58
CA LYS A 202 -8.39 -6.31 -2.55
C LYS A 202 -7.78 -5.32 -1.56
N GLN A 203 -6.53 -5.52 -1.16
CA GLN A 203 -5.77 -4.58 -0.32
C GLN A 203 -5.61 -3.21 -1.02
N ALA A 204 -5.20 -3.21 -2.29
CA ALA A 204 -5.13 -2.01 -3.13
C ALA A 204 -6.50 -1.34 -3.29
N GLY A 205 -7.55 -2.13 -3.52
CA GLY A 205 -8.91 -1.65 -3.70
C GLY A 205 -9.45 -0.94 -2.47
N SER A 206 -9.07 -1.40 -1.28
CA SER A 206 -9.53 -0.78 -0.05
C SER A 206 -8.70 0.43 0.36
N LEU A 207 -7.41 0.44 0.07
CA LEU A 207 -6.58 1.65 0.16
C LEU A 207 -7.10 2.77 -0.75
N GLY A 208 -7.53 2.41 -1.96
CA GLY A 208 -7.87 3.38 -3.00
C GLY A 208 -6.66 4.10 -3.56
N LEU A 209 -6.88 5.08 -4.43
CA LEU A 209 -5.83 5.86 -5.06
C LEU A 209 -4.99 6.60 -4.02
N ILE A 210 -5.65 7.32 -3.12
CA ILE A 210 -4.98 8.13 -2.09
C ILE A 210 -4.26 7.25 -1.07
N GLY A 211 -4.84 6.13 -0.64
CA GLY A 211 -4.19 5.25 0.32
C GLY A 211 -2.93 4.60 -0.24
N ARG A 212 -2.94 4.20 -1.52
CA ARG A 212 -1.74 3.67 -2.19
C ARG A 212 -0.64 4.72 -2.31
N GLU A 213 -1.00 5.95 -2.69
CA GLU A 213 -0.06 7.06 -2.75
C GLU A 213 0.56 7.36 -1.37
N GLN A 214 -0.23 7.32 -0.29
CA GLN A 214 0.26 7.51 1.08
C GLN A 214 1.25 6.41 1.50
N VAL A 215 1.04 5.16 1.09
CA VAL A 215 2.02 4.07 1.30
C VAL A 215 3.31 4.33 0.54
N ARG A 216 3.22 4.72 -0.74
CA ARG A 216 4.38 5.02 -1.58
C ARG A 216 5.22 6.16 -0.98
N ARG A 217 4.60 7.27 -0.60
CA ARG A 217 5.25 8.41 0.07
C ARG A 217 5.85 8.06 1.42
N PHE A 218 5.18 7.20 2.18
CA PHE A 218 5.69 6.72 3.47
C PHE A 218 7.03 5.99 3.29
N VAL A 219 7.11 5.10 2.30
CA VAL A 219 8.36 4.39 1.98
C VAL A 219 9.39 5.36 1.42
N GLU A 220 9.00 6.23 0.49
CA GLU A 220 9.89 7.25 -0.09
C GLU A 220 10.57 8.12 0.99
N ALA A 221 9.82 8.47 2.05
CA ALA A 221 10.28 9.28 3.17
C ALA A 221 11.19 8.55 4.16
N GLY A 222 11.37 7.22 4.02
CA GLY A 222 12.24 6.41 4.89
C GLY A 222 11.50 5.32 5.67
N GLY A 223 10.18 5.20 5.52
CA GLY A 223 9.39 4.14 6.12
C GLY A 223 9.76 2.75 5.57
N GLY A 224 9.71 1.74 6.42
CA GLY A 224 9.94 0.35 6.03
C GLY A 224 8.67 -0.32 5.50
N TYR A 225 8.78 -1.14 4.46
CA TYR A 225 7.68 -1.95 3.94
C TYR A 225 7.98 -3.45 4.07
N LEU A 226 7.05 -4.20 4.66
CA LEU A 226 7.08 -5.66 4.66
C LEU A 226 5.85 -6.24 3.94
N GLY A 227 6.08 -6.89 2.81
CA GLY A 227 5.07 -7.65 2.08
C GLY A 227 5.21 -9.15 2.32
N ILE A 228 4.14 -9.82 2.73
CA ILE A 228 4.10 -11.29 2.86
C ILE A 228 2.97 -11.84 1.99
N CYS A 229 3.26 -12.85 1.17
CA CYS A 229 2.34 -13.41 0.17
C CYS A 229 1.61 -12.32 -0.66
N ALA A 230 0.36 -11.98 -0.32
CA ALA A 230 -0.44 -10.96 -1.01
C ALA A 230 0.19 -9.56 -0.99
N GLY A 231 0.83 -9.18 0.12
CA GLY A 231 1.50 -7.88 0.24
C GLY A 231 2.61 -7.69 -0.79
N ASN A 232 3.26 -8.76 -1.26
CA ASN A 232 4.25 -8.63 -2.33
C ASN A 232 3.64 -8.14 -3.64
N TYR A 233 2.47 -8.67 -4.02
CA TYR A 233 1.80 -8.24 -5.24
C TYR A 233 1.41 -6.76 -5.18
N LEU A 234 1.09 -6.25 -3.96
CA LEU A 234 0.83 -4.84 -3.74
C LEU A 234 2.09 -3.99 -3.96
N ALA A 235 3.27 -4.45 -3.52
CA ALA A 235 4.54 -3.73 -3.67
C ALA A 235 5.04 -3.65 -5.13
N CYS A 236 4.83 -4.74 -5.89
CA CYS A 236 5.29 -4.90 -7.27
C CYS A 236 4.69 -3.88 -8.26
N GLU A 237 5.45 -3.55 -9.29
CA GLU A 237 5.02 -2.69 -10.40
C GLU A 237 4.19 -3.39 -11.47
N GLY A 238 4.27 -4.73 -11.53
CA GLY A 238 3.57 -5.53 -12.55
C GLY A 238 2.03 -5.47 -12.51
N PHE A 239 1.44 -4.63 -11.65
CA PHE A 239 0.02 -4.42 -11.50
C PHE A 239 -0.31 -2.93 -11.45
N SER A 240 -1.23 -2.45 -12.29
CA SER A 240 -1.65 -1.04 -12.29
C SER A 240 -2.25 -0.56 -10.95
N TRP A 241 -2.76 -1.50 -10.16
CA TRP A 241 -3.28 -1.25 -8.81
C TRP A 241 -2.22 -1.36 -7.71
N GLY A 242 -0.96 -1.68 -8.04
CA GLY A 242 0.14 -1.75 -7.08
C GLY A 242 0.48 -0.39 -6.46
N VAL A 243 1.41 -0.39 -5.52
CA VAL A 243 2.00 0.85 -4.97
C VAL A 243 3.30 1.24 -5.67
N HIS A 244 3.86 0.35 -6.50
CA HIS A 244 5.05 0.61 -7.33
C HIS A 244 6.25 1.09 -6.49
N ILE A 245 6.71 0.22 -5.58
CA ILE A 245 7.86 0.47 -4.68
C ILE A 245 8.94 -0.61 -4.78
N LEU A 246 8.80 -1.53 -5.72
CA LEU A 246 9.72 -2.65 -5.93
C LEU A 246 9.74 -2.96 -7.42
N ASP A 247 10.93 -2.91 -8.03
CA ASP A 247 11.21 -3.26 -9.44
C ASP A 247 11.00 -4.77 -9.68
N ALA A 248 9.75 -5.21 -9.54
CA ALA A 248 9.38 -6.60 -9.65
C ALA A 248 8.02 -6.76 -10.32
N LYS A 249 7.93 -7.77 -11.17
CA LYS A 249 6.70 -8.28 -11.76
C LYS A 249 6.59 -9.78 -11.55
N THR A 250 5.40 -10.33 -11.75
CA THR A 250 5.19 -11.78 -11.64
C THR A 250 5.58 -12.47 -12.93
N LYS A 251 6.26 -13.61 -12.81
CA LYS A 251 6.69 -14.43 -13.96
C LYS A 251 5.53 -14.98 -14.81
N SER A 252 4.32 -14.99 -14.28
CA SER A 252 3.10 -15.38 -14.98
C SER A 252 1.88 -14.66 -14.41
N SER A 253 0.86 -14.43 -15.24
CA SER A 253 -0.47 -14.01 -14.80
C SER A 253 -1.25 -15.12 -14.07
N LYS A 254 -0.82 -16.38 -14.23
CA LYS A 254 -1.37 -17.54 -13.51
C LYS A 254 -0.75 -17.68 -12.12
N TRP A 255 -1.19 -16.81 -11.22
CA TRP A 255 -0.70 -16.68 -9.85
C TRP A 255 -1.08 -17.87 -8.94
N ALA A 256 -2.16 -18.59 -9.25
CA ALA A 256 -2.73 -19.66 -8.41
C ALA A 256 -1.92 -20.97 -8.46
N ARG A 257 -0.62 -20.93 -8.13
CA ARG A 257 0.31 -22.06 -8.23
C ARG A 257 0.02 -23.22 -7.27
N GLY A 258 -0.78 -22.98 -6.24
CA GLY A 258 -1.18 -23.94 -5.23
C GLY A 258 -0.70 -23.60 -3.83
N GLU A 259 -1.10 -24.47 -2.91
CA GLU A 259 -0.81 -24.39 -1.49
C GLU A 259 -0.14 -25.69 -1.02
N GLY A 260 0.88 -25.54 -0.18
CA GLY A 260 1.64 -26.61 0.44
C GLY A 260 2.97 -26.10 0.96
N ASP A 261 3.82 -27.01 1.43
CA ASP A 261 5.20 -26.68 1.78
C ASP A 261 6.08 -26.79 0.54
N VAL A 262 7.03 -25.86 0.45
CA VAL A 262 8.07 -25.84 -0.58
C VAL A 262 9.43 -25.74 0.09
N LYS A 263 10.46 -26.12 -0.65
CA LYS A 263 11.85 -26.01 -0.21
C LYS A 263 12.41 -24.66 -0.63
N ILE A 264 13.09 -23.99 0.29
CA ILE A 264 13.83 -22.76 0.02
C ILE A 264 15.26 -22.88 0.55
N GLU A 265 16.12 -21.99 0.07
CA GLU A 265 17.48 -21.82 0.58
C GLU A 265 17.79 -20.32 0.68
N PHE A 266 18.29 -19.89 1.84
CA PHE A 266 18.66 -18.50 2.08
C PHE A 266 20.05 -18.19 1.51
N THR A 267 20.21 -17.00 0.95
CA THR A 267 21.53 -16.46 0.57
C THR A 267 22.34 -16.12 1.83
N PRO A 268 23.68 -15.97 1.75
CA PRO A 268 24.47 -15.49 2.89
C PRO A 268 23.91 -14.20 3.50
N LYS A 269 23.50 -13.25 2.66
CA LYS A 269 22.86 -12.00 3.09
C LYS A 269 21.48 -12.23 3.71
N GLY A 270 20.67 -13.12 3.13
CA GLY A 270 19.39 -13.51 3.71
C GLY A 270 19.53 -14.09 5.12
N ARG A 271 20.54 -14.93 5.34
CA ARG A 271 20.87 -15.47 6.66
C ARG A 271 21.31 -14.40 7.64
N GLU A 272 22.17 -13.48 7.22
CA GLU A 272 22.63 -12.35 8.04
C GLU A 272 21.44 -11.47 8.48
N ILE A 273 20.62 -11.03 7.53
CA ILE A 273 19.48 -10.15 7.81
C ILE A 273 18.43 -10.87 8.65
N LEU A 274 18.00 -12.06 8.22
CA LEU A 274 16.82 -12.74 8.75
C LEU A 274 17.13 -13.77 9.84
N GLY A 275 18.41 -13.99 10.17
CA GLY A 275 18.83 -14.91 11.22
C GLY A 275 18.50 -16.37 10.92
N MET A 276 18.46 -16.73 9.62
CA MET A 276 18.05 -18.06 9.17
C MET A 276 19.25 -19.01 9.03
N PRO A 277 19.08 -20.31 9.28
CA PRO A 277 20.17 -21.27 9.16
C PRO A 277 20.57 -21.49 7.70
N GLU A 278 21.75 -22.09 7.52
CA GLU A 278 22.22 -22.57 6.22
C GLU A 278 21.53 -23.89 5.84
N GLY A 279 21.41 -24.13 4.53
CA GLY A 279 20.82 -25.34 3.96
C GLY A 279 19.39 -25.17 3.46
N ILE A 280 18.82 -26.30 3.03
CA ILE A 280 17.47 -26.37 2.47
C ILE A 280 16.44 -26.51 3.59
N LEU A 281 15.46 -25.62 3.60
CA LEU A 281 14.39 -25.57 4.60
C LEU A 281 13.03 -25.72 3.95
N ASP A 282 12.11 -26.39 4.64
CA ASP A 282 10.70 -26.40 4.28
C ASP A 282 10.01 -25.13 4.78
N ILE A 283 9.15 -24.55 3.94
CA ILE A 283 8.38 -23.35 4.27
C ILE A 283 6.98 -23.41 3.65
N ARG A 284 5.98 -22.99 4.43
CA ARG A 284 4.61 -22.81 3.95
C ARG A 284 4.56 -21.81 2.79
N TYR A 285 3.97 -22.23 1.67
CA TYR A 285 3.76 -21.39 0.49
C TYR A 285 2.30 -21.47 0.02
N ALA A 286 1.69 -20.33 -0.26
CA ALA A 286 0.30 -20.26 -0.71
C ALA A 286 0.14 -19.21 -1.82
N ASN A 287 0.36 -19.61 -3.08
CA ASN A 287 0.20 -18.75 -4.25
C ASN A 287 0.98 -17.41 -4.17
N GLY A 288 2.11 -17.36 -3.47
CA GLY A 288 2.94 -16.15 -3.44
C GLY A 288 3.58 -15.87 -4.81
N PRO A 289 4.04 -14.64 -5.08
CA PRO A 289 4.60 -14.31 -6.38
C PRO A 289 5.93 -15.02 -6.63
N VAL A 290 6.14 -15.39 -7.88
CA VAL A 290 7.47 -15.70 -8.41
C VAL A 290 7.98 -14.44 -9.10
N PHE A 291 9.02 -13.83 -8.54
CA PHE A 291 9.54 -12.54 -8.98
C PHE A 291 10.37 -12.65 -10.26
N ASN A 292 10.13 -11.71 -11.17
CA ASN A 292 11.04 -11.30 -12.24
C ASN A 292 11.30 -9.79 -12.10
N PRO A 293 12.45 -9.27 -12.54
CA PRO A 293 12.66 -7.82 -12.66
C PRO A 293 11.55 -7.17 -13.48
N ALA A 294 11.05 -6.01 -13.04
CA ALA A 294 10.10 -5.25 -13.85
C ALA A 294 10.83 -4.50 -14.98
N GLU A 295 12.10 -4.17 -14.77
CA GLU A 295 12.99 -3.39 -15.65
C GLU A 295 12.61 -1.91 -15.68
N ASP A 296 12.15 -1.38 -14.53
CA ASP A 296 11.90 0.04 -14.35
C ASP A 296 13.19 0.77 -13.96
N ALA A 297 13.59 1.76 -14.74
CA ALA A 297 14.84 2.50 -14.51
C ALA A 297 14.77 3.45 -13.31
N ASP A 298 13.56 3.79 -12.84
CA ASP A 298 13.32 4.73 -11.74
C ASP A 298 13.30 4.03 -10.37
N ILE A 299 13.17 2.69 -10.34
CA ILE A 299 13.26 1.89 -9.13
C ILE A 299 14.46 0.95 -9.20
N GLY A 300 15.34 1.00 -8.20
CA GLY A 300 16.52 0.13 -8.18
C GLY A 300 16.14 -1.35 -8.09
N ASP A 301 16.86 -2.17 -8.85
CA ASP A 301 16.72 -3.63 -8.88
C ASP A 301 16.64 -4.24 -7.48
N PHE A 302 15.78 -5.25 -7.33
CA PHE A 302 15.72 -6.01 -6.10
C PHE A 302 16.91 -6.98 -5.95
N GLU A 303 17.23 -7.32 -4.71
CA GLU A 303 18.23 -8.33 -4.36
C GLU A 303 17.58 -9.54 -3.67
N PRO A 304 17.79 -10.77 -4.17
CA PRO A 304 17.27 -11.98 -3.53
C PRO A 304 17.89 -12.28 -2.16
N LEU A 305 17.04 -12.54 -1.15
CA LEU A 305 17.43 -13.07 0.16
C LEU A 305 17.28 -14.59 0.27
N ALA A 306 16.42 -15.18 -0.56
CA ALA A 306 16.23 -16.62 -0.61
C ALA A 306 15.77 -17.05 -2.01
N TYR A 307 16.04 -18.31 -2.36
CA TYR A 307 15.59 -18.93 -3.60
C TYR A 307 14.69 -20.13 -3.31
N PHE A 308 13.68 -20.32 -4.15
CA PHE A 308 12.93 -21.57 -4.17
C PHE A 308 13.80 -22.71 -4.70
N ARG A 309 13.71 -23.88 -4.07
CA ARG A 309 14.41 -25.13 -4.43
C ARG A 309 13.45 -26.26 -4.80
N SER A 310 12.15 -26.08 -4.55
CA SER A 310 11.09 -26.90 -5.14
C SER A 310 9.98 -26.01 -5.70
N GLU A 311 8.95 -26.62 -6.28
CA GLU A 311 7.82 -25.87 -6.85
C GLU A 311 6.46 -26.48 -6.51
N LEU A 312 5.44 -25.64 -6.61
CA LEU A 312 4.07 -26.05 -6.89
C LEU A 312 3.66 -25.50 -8.25
N ALA A 313 3.01 -26.33 -9.06
CA ALA A 313 2.51 -25.97 -10.40
C ALA A 313 1.08 -26.49 -10.60
N LYS A 314 0.17 -26.11 -9.68
CA LYS A 314 -1.27 -26.43 -9.76
C LYS A 314 -2.01 -25.37 -10.60
N ASN A 315 -3.28 -25.65 -10.89
CA ASN A 315 -4.22 -24.74 -11.57
C ASN A 315 -3.70 -24.14 -12.89
N GLY A 316 -2.94 -24.93 -13.65
CA GLY A 316 -2.40 -24.55 -14.95
C GLY A 316 -1.26 -23.54 -14.92
N ALA A 317 -0.66 -23.29 -13.74
CA ALA A 317 0.53 -22.46 -13.61
C ALA A 317 1.75 -23.15 -14.27
N PRO A 318 2.69 -22.39 -14.88
CA PRO A 318 3.79 -23.00 -15.62
C PRO A 318 4.71 -23.82 -14.72
N VAL A 319 5.03 -25.06 -15.15
CA VAL A 319 6.03 -25.95 -14.52
C VAL A 319 7.43 -25.37 -14.76
N GLY A 320 8.33 -25.49 -13.78
CA GLY A 320 9.70 -24.98 -13.83
C GLY A 320 9.81 -23.45 -13.63
N ALA A 321 8.69 -22.74 -13.45
CA ALA A 321 8.73 -21.29 -13.26
C ALA A 321 9.27 -20.90 -11.88
N GLN A 322 9.02 -21.73 -10.85
CA GLN A 322 9.31 -21.40 -9.45
C GLN A 322 10.69 -21.90 -8.98
N VAL A 323 11.14 -23.08 -9.42
CA VAL A 323 12.47 -23.60 -9.00
C VAL A 323 13.57 -22.61 -9.38
N ASN A 324 14.49 -22.35 -8.46
CA ASN A 324 15.61 -21.40 -8.56
C ASN A 324 15.23 -19.94 -8.76
N SER A 325 13.95 -19.58 -8.63
CA SER A 325 13.51 -18.19 -8.64
C SER A 325 13.61 -17.55 -7.25
N PRO A 326 13.69 -16.21 -7.15
CA PRO A 326 13.67 -15.54 -5.86
C PRO A 326 12.40 -15.86 -5.07
N ALA A 327 12.57 -16.29 -3.82
CA ALA A 327 11.48 -16.54 -2.86
C ALA A 327 11.25 -15.35 -1.94
N MET A 328 12.33 -14.64 -1.61
CA MET A 328 12.31 -13.44 -0.80
C MET A 328 13.28 -12.44 -1.40
N VAL A 329 12.91 -11.17 -1.41
CA VAL A 329 13.69 -10.10 -2.03
C VAL A 329 13.68 -8.86 -1.16
N ILE A 330 14.72 -8.04 -1.30
CA ILE A 330 14.79 -6.69 -0.74
C ILE A 330 14.98 -5.67 -1.85
N GLY A 331 14.50 -4.46 -1.65
CA GLY A 331 14.70 -3.32 -2.54
C GLY A 331 14.73 -2.02 -1.75
N ASN A 332 14.94 -0.91 -2.45
CA ASN A 332 14.83 0.43 -1.88
C ASN A 332 13.87 1.26 -2.72
N TYR A 333 13.13 2.14 -2.07
CA TYR A 333 12.29 3.11 -2.75
C TYR A 333 12.39 4.45 -2.01
N GLY A 334 12.92 5.47 -2.69
CA GLY A 334 13.39 6.69 -2.06
C GLY A 334 14.39 6.38 -0.93
N LYS A 335 14.06 6.82 0.29
CA LYS A 335 14.85 6.56 1.51
C LYS A 335 14.48 5.25 2.22
N GLY A 336 13.34 4.66 1.88
CA GLY A 336 12.81 3.48 2.56
C GLY A 336 13.40 2.18 2.05
N ARG A 337 13.27 1.15 2.89
CA ARG A 337 13.63 -0.23 2.55
C ARG A 337 12.37 -1.06 2.39
N VAL A 338 12.36 -1.91 1.36
CA VAL A 338 11.28 -2.84 1.06
C VAL A 338 11.79 -4.26 1.25
N LEU A 339 11.06 -5.08 1.98
CA LEU A 339 11.29 -6.51 2.08
C LEU A 339 10.02 -7.26 1.70
N CYS A 340 10.17 -8.21 0.79
CA CYS A 340 9.08 -8.96 0.21
C CYS A 340 9.35 -10.46 0.37
N SER A 341 8.46 -11.18 1.05
CA SER A 341 8.48 -12.64 1.20
C SER A 341 7.31 -13.28 0.49
N SER A 342 7.57 -13.99 -0.60
CA SER A 342 6.54 -14.80 -1.27
C SER A 342 5.96 -15.91 -0.37
N PRO A 343 6.77 -16.74 0.32
CA PRO A 343 6.25 -17.74 1.25
C PRO A 343 5.84 -17.11 2.59
N HIS A 344 5.36 -17.94 3.52
CA HIS A 344 4.80 -17.53 4.82
C HIS A 344 5.71 -17.92 6.00
N PRO A 345 6.85 -17.24 6.20
CA PRO A 345 7.73 -17.51 7.34
C PRO A 345 7.06 -17.23 8.69
N GLU A 346 6.07 -16.33 8.74
CA GLU A 346 5.29 -16.04 9.96
C GLU A 346 4.41 -17.21 10.41
N GLN A 347 4.22 -18.20 9.54
CA GLN A 347 3.44 -19.41 9.78
C GLN A 347 4.29 -20.69 9.79
N GLN A 348 5.62 -20.57 9.69
CA GLN A 348 6.54 -21.71 9.63
C GLN A 348 7.22 -21.93 10.98
N ALA A 349 7.16 -23.17 11.47
CA ALA A 349 7.90 -23.56 12.67
C ALA A 349 9.41 -23.44 12.45
N GLY A 350 10.13 -22.86 13.41
CA GLY A 350 11.57 -22.61 13.33
C GLY A 350 11.95 -21.32 12.58
N MET A 351 10.98 -20.55 12.09
CA MET A 351 11.18 -19.25 11.43
C MET A 351 10.58 -18.09 12.23
N GLU A 352 10.22 -18.29 13.50
CA GLU A 352 9.60 -17.28 14.37
C GLU A 352 10.41 -15.96 14.44
N PRO A 353 11.76 -15.95 14.47
CA PRO A 353 12.52 -14.70 14.49
C PRO A 353 12.41 -13.85 13.23
N PHE A 354 11.91 -14.42 12.12
CA PHE A 354 11.91 -13.77 10.79
C PHE A 354 11.24 -12.39 10.83
N VAL A 355 10.01 -12.32 11.37
CA VAL A 355 9.18 -11.10 11.25
C VAL A 355 9.82 -9.96 12.04
N GLU A 356 10.32 -10.22 13.24
CA GLU A 356 11.02 -9.22 14.04
C GLU A 356 12.28 -8.72 13.33
N ARG A 357 13.13 -9.63 12.82
CA ARG A 357 14.37 -9.26 12.15
C ARG A 357 14.14 -8.49 10.86
N ALA A 358 13.13 -8.89 10.07
CA ALA A 358 12.71 -8.15 8.90
C ALA A 358 12.27 -6.72 9.27
N VAL A 359 11.41 -6.57 10.29
CA VAL A 359 10.93 -5.28 10.79
C VAL A 359 12.09 -4.39 11.24
N ARG A 360 13.02 -4.92 12.04
CA ARG A 360 14.19 -4.15 12.49
C ARG A 360 15.09 -3.71 11.34
N TRP A 361 15.27 -4.57 10.34
CA TRP A 361 16.10 -4.25 9.20
C TRP A 361 15.47 -3.19 8.28
N ILE A 362 14.17 -3.28 7.99
CA ILE A 362 13.48 -2.29 7.13
C ILE A 362 13.23 -0.96 7.83
N ALA A 363 13.14 -0.96 9.16
CA ALA A 363 13.10 0.27 9.96
C ALA A 363 14.42 1.06 9.91
N GLY A 364 15.48 0.56 9.26
CA GLY A 364 16.77 1.25 9.14
C GLY A 364 16.95 2.07 7.87
N GLY A 365 15.88 2.60 7.26
CA GLY A 365 15.94 3.40 6.01
C GLY A 365 17.04 4.48 5.99
N LYS A 366 17.48 4.88 4.78
CA LYS A 366 18.61 5.79 4.56
C LYS A 366 18.30 7.25 4.87
#